data_AF-A0A968PG96-F1
#
_entry.id   AF-A0A968PG96-F1
#
_cell.length_a   1.000
_cell.length_b   1.000
_cell.length_c   1.000
_cell.angle_alpha   90.00
_cell.angle_beta   90.00
_cell.angle_gamma   90.00
#
_symmetry.space_group_name_H-M   'P 1'
#
loop_
_entity.id
_entity.type
_entity.pdbx_description
1 polymer ?
#
loop_
_entity_poly.entity_id
_entity_poly.type
_entity_poly.pdbx_seq_one_letter_code
_entity_poly.pdbx_strand_id
1 'polypeptide(L)'
;MAGTGHSEPDTPRRGRSGRSSAGTDQRAPHRAGCPPLTRNNQLDTAAYAHSEDMALNDYFAHESRDGSPFWMRIQAAGYNFALAAENLVAGTADPAVAVATWMSSDAHRVNILNCDLTETGLGFYTLDGDTGNINYTYYWTQVFATPQ
;
A
#
# COMPACT_ATOMS: atom_id res chain seq x y z
N MET A 1 -55.49 16.48 2.33
CA MET A 1 -55.43 15.85 1.00
C MET A 1 -54.06 16.11 0.40
N ALA A 2 -53.55 15.13 -0.33
CA ALA A 2 -52.19 15.04 -0.84
C ALA A 2 -51.93 15.83 -2.14
N GLY A 3 -50.65 15.93 -2.53
CA GLY A 3 -50.17 16.18 -3.90
C GLY A 3 -49.24 17.42 -4.01
N THR A 4 -47.92 17.31 -3.89
CA THR A 4 -46.87 16.93 -4.90
C THR A 4 -46.66 17.92 -6.04
N GLY A 5 -45.39 18.31 -6.24
CA GLY A 5 -44.88 18.78 -7.53
C GLY A 5 -43.70 19.73 -7.42
N HIS A 6 -42.46 19.20 -7.38
CA HIS A 6 -41.26 19.92 -7.83
C HIS A 6 -40.37 18.92 -8.59
N SER A 7 -40.22 19.15 -9.89
CA SER A 7 -39.16 18.65 -10.79
C SER A 7 -38.04 19.71 -10.74
N GLU A 8 -36.71 19.51 -10.79
CA GLU A 8 -35.73 18.65 -11.49
C GLU A 8 -34.31 19.12 -10.97
N PRO A 9 -33.11 18.68 -11.43
CA PRO A 9 -32.67 17.49 -12.15
C PRO A 9 -31.47 16.75 -11.48
N ASP A 10 -31.02 15.74 -12.20
CA ASP A 10 -29.97 14.73 -12.01
C ASP A 10 -28.55 15.23 -11.63
N THR A 11 -27.84 14.44 -10.81
CA THR A 11 -26.35 14.35 -10.90
C THR A 11 -25.87 13.02 -10.29
N PRO A 12 -25.20 12.15 -11.05
CA PRO A 12 -24.56 10.97 -10.49
C PRO A 12 -23.33 11.39 -9.70
N ARG A 13 -23.31 11.12 -8.38
CA ARG A 13 -22.07 11.16 -7.59
C ARG A 13 -21.15 10.03 -8.04
N ARG A 14 -20.33 10.32 -9.04
CA ARG A 14 -19.15 9.55 -9.39
C ARG A 14 -18.29 9.43 -8.13
N GLY A 15 -18.25 8.23 -7.54
CA GLY A 15 -17.15 7.84 -6.65
C GLY A 15 -15.87 7.96 -7.45
N ARG A 16 -15.12 9.04 -7.20
CA ARG A 16 -13.81 9.23 -7.80
C ARG A 16 -12.85 8.40 -6.97
N SER A 17 -12.69 7.12 -7.33
CA SER A 17 -11.52 6.34 -6.92
C SER A 17 -10.31 7.07 -7.48
N GLY A 18 -9.65 7.82 -6.60
CA GLY A 18 -8.41 8.50 -6.93
C GLY A 18 -7.35 7.44 -7.11
N ARG A 19 -7.09 7.02 -8.35
CA ARG A 19 -5.76 6.55 -8.73
C ARG A 19 -4.83 7.75 -8.59
N SER A 20 -4.36 8.01 -7.37
CA SER A 20 -3.27 8.95 -7.13
C SER A 20 -1.97 8.24 -7.47
N SER A 21 -1.72 8.05 -8.76
CA SER A 21 -0.36 7.93 -9.27
C SER A 21 0.23 9.35 -9.35
N ALA A 22 0.38 10.01 -8.20
CA ALA A 22 1.14 11.24 -8.09
C ALA A 22 2.47 10.84 -7.45
N GLY A 23 3.51 10.82 -8.27
CA GLY A 23 4.88 10.57 -7.82
C GLY A 23 5.32 11.66 -6.85
N THR A 24 5.24 11.39 -5.56
CA THR A 24 6.18 11.92 -4.58
C THR A 24 7.33 10.93 -4.53
N ASP A 25 8.48 11.30 -5.08
CA ASP A 25 9.74 10.56 -4.96
C ASP A 25 10.21 10.64 -3.49
N GLN A 26 9.49 9.98 -2.61
CA GLN A 26 9.88 9.75 -1.23
C GLN A 26 10.83 8.57 -1.25
N ARG A 27 12.10 8.87 -1.53
CA ARG A 27 13.17 7.92 -1.28
C ARG A 27 13.16 7.58 0.21
N ALA A 28 12.75 6.35 0.52
CA ALA A 28 13.07 5.76 1.81
C ALA A 28 14.60 5.87 2.03
N PRO A 29 15.05 6.17 3.25
CA PRO A 29 16.48 6.23 3.56
C PRO A 29 17.09 4.85 3.34
N HIS A 30 17.80 4.68 2.23
CA HIS A 30 18.51 3.44 1.93
C HIS A 30 19.89 3.44 2.60
N ARG A 31 20.45 2.25 2.88
CA ARG A 31 21.74 2.15 3.57
C ARG A 31 22.85 2.83 2.75
N ALA A 32 23.64 3.67 3.43
CA ALA A 32 24.79 4.34 2.83
C ALA A 32 25.74 3.30 2.18
N GLY A 33 26.07 3.51 0.92
CA GLY A 33 26.94 2.63 0.14
C GLY A 33 26.22 1.59 -0.72
N CYS A 34 24.89 1.39 -0.58
CA CYS A 34 24.14 0.62 -1.57
C CYS A 34 23.62 1.56 -2.69
N PRO A 35 23.37 1.02 -3.90
CA PRO A 35 22.58 1.71 -4.91
C PRO A 35 21.19 2.08 -4.37
N PRO A 36 20.58 3.14 -4.90
CA PRO A 36 19.21 3.46 -4.54
C PRO A 36 18.22 2.46 -5.14
N LEU A 37 17.12 2.23 -4.41
CA LEU A 37 15.99 1.46 -4.92
C LEU A 37 15.36 2.13 -6.15
N THR A 38 15.05 1.34 -7.15
CA THR A 38 14.28 1.78 -8.33
C THR A 38 12.80 1.51 -8.11
N ARG A 39 11.94 2.49 -8.36
CA ARG A 39 10.49 2.27 -8.22
C ARG A 39 9.95 1.42 -9.36
N ASN A 40 9.11 0.44 -9.04
CA ASN A 40 8.52 -0.49 -10.02
C ASN A 40 6.98 -0.53 -9.92
N ASN A 41 6.30 -0.33 -11.06
CA ASN A 41 4.84 -0.26 -11.13
C ASN A 41 4.11 -1.58 -10.80
N GLN A 42 4.76 -2.73 -11.03
CA GLN A 42 4.19 -4.03 -10.69
C GLN A 42 4.24 -4.24 -9.17
N LEU A 43 5.34 -3.82 -8.53
CA LEU A 43 5.44 -3.81 -7.07
C LEU A 43 4.46 -2.81 -6.45
N ASP A 44 4.26 -1.63 -7.05
CA ASP A 44 3.21 -0.68 -6.62
C ASP A 44 1.82 -1.32 -6.69
N THR A 45 1.55 -2.08 -7.75
CA THR A 45 0.27 -2.79 -7.91
C THR A 45 0.07 -3.82 -6.80
N ALA A 46 1.09 -4.64 -6.52
CA ALA A 46 1.05 -5.63 -5.45
C ALA A 46 0.90 -5.01 -4.05
N ALA A 47 1.54 -3.86 -3.81
CA ALA A 47 1.47 -3.14 -2.54
C ALA A 47 0.12 -2.44 -2.33
N TYR A 48 -0.40 -1.78 -3.37
CA TYR A 48 -1.71 -1.12 -3.30
C TYR A 48 -2.83 -2.14 -3.08
N ALA A 49 -2.81 -3.25 -3.83
CA ALA A 49 -3.81 -4.31 -3.72
C ALA A 49 -3.91 -4.85 -2.27
N HIS A 50 -2.78 -4.98 -1.57
CA HIS A 50 -2.76 -5.44 -0.18
C HIS A 50 -3.29 -4.41 0.81
N SER A 51 -2.96 -3.13 0.58
CA SER A 51 -3.46 -2.05 1.44
C SER A 51 -4.98 -1.92 1.33
N GLU A 52 -5.52 -2.10 0.12
CA GLU A 52 -6.96 -2.18 -0.14
C GLU A 52 -7.58 -3.45 0.46
N ASP A 53 -6.95 -4.62 0.30
CA ASP A 53 -7.43 -5.89 0.85
C ASP A 53 -7.55 -5.83 2.39
N MET A 54 -6.48 -5.41 3.07
CA MET A 54 -6.46 -5.23 4.53
C MET A 54 -7.59 -4.31 5.02
N ALA A 55 -7.74 -3.14 4.38
CA ALA A 55 -8.75 -2.16 4.76
C ALA A 55 -10.18 -2.68 4.54
N LEU A 56 -10.46 -3.25 3.36
CA LEU A 56 -11.81 -3.66 3.00
C LEU A 56 -12.26 -4.96 3.67
N ASN A 57 -11.31 -5.77 4.18
CA ASN A 57 -11.58 -7.08 4.71
C ASN A 57 -11.26 -7.25 6.20
N ASP A 58 -11.08 -6.14 6.92
CA ASP A 58 -11.00 -6.07 8.39
C ASP A 58 -9.84 -6.90 8.98
N TYR A 59 -8.64 -6.75 8.41
CA TYR A 59 -7.43 -7.44 8.91
C TYR A 59 -6.15 -6.64 8.69
N PHE A 60 -5.08 -7.00 9.41
CA PHE A 60 -3.75 -6.42 9.24
C PHE A 60 -2.67 -7.50 9.40
N ALA A 61 -2.21 -8.06 8.29
CA ALA A 61 -1.25 -9.17 8.24
C ALA A 61 -0.46 -9.16 6.92
N HIS A 62 0.66 -9.90 6.85
CA HIS A 62 1.45 -10.06 5.62
C HIS A 62 0.79 -11.00 4.63
N GLU A 63 0.16 -12.06 5.13
CA GLU A 63 -0.68 -12.95 4.34
C GLU A 63 -1.92 -12.20 3.83
N SER A 64 -2.33 -12.49 2.60
CA SER A 64 -3.63 -12.05 2.08
C SER A 64 -4.76 -12.74 2.84
N ARG A 65 -6.00 -12.25 2.67
CA ARG A 65 -7.17 -12.78 3.39
C ARG A 65 -7.38 -14.29 3.21
N ASP A 66 -7.01 -14.82 2.04
CA ASP A 66 -7.10 -16.25 1.71
C ASP A 66 -5.96 -17.09 2.31
N GLY A 67 -5.05 -16.48 3.07
CA GLY A 67 -3.88 -17.11 3.66
C GLY A 67 -2.69 -17.24 2.69
N SER A 68 -2.80 -16.71 1.47
CA SER A 68 -1.68 -16.72 0.54
C SER A 68 -0.55 -15.80 1.03
N PRO A 69 0.72 -16.22 0.90
CA PRO A 69 1.85 -15.40 1.32
C PRO A 69 2.05 -14.18 0.41
N PHE A 70 2.60 -13.09 0.96
CA PHE A 70 2.76 -11.80 0.29
C PHE A 70 3.38 -11.87 -1.12
N TRP A 71 4.30 -12.82 -1.34
CA TRP A 71 4.99 -12.96 -2.61
C TRP A 71 4.09 -13.44 -3.75
N MET A 72 2.96 -14.11 -3.46
CA MET A 72 2.00 -14.52 -4.49
C MET A 72 1.38 -13.30 -5.17
N ARG A 73 1.15 -12.22 -4.41
CA ARG A 73 0.61 -10.96 -4.96
C ARG A 73 1.61 -10.27 -5.89
N ILE A 74 2.90 -10.39 -5.60
CA ILE A 74 3.99 -9.87 -6.45
C ILE A 74 3.99 -10.60 -7.80
N GLN A 75 3.88 -11.93 -7.79
CA GLN A 75 3.77 -12.73 -9.01
C GLN A 75 2.46 -12.47 -9.77
N ALA A 76 1.34 -12.30 -9.06
CA ALA A 76 0.05 -11.96 -9.65
C ALA A 76 0.05 -10.58 -10.33
N ALA A 77 0.86 -9.64 -9.84
CA ALA A 77 1.12 -8.37 -10.51
C ALA A 77 2.07 -8.48 -11.73
N GLY A 78 2.52 -9.70 -12.05
CA GLY A 78 3.37 -10.04 -13.18
C GLY A 78 4.86 -9.85 -12.93
N TYR A 79 5.30 -9.70 -11.67
CA TYR A 79 6.70 -9.49 -11.33
C TYR A 79 7.37 -10.80 -10.89
N ASN A 80 8.42 -11.20 -11.61
CA ASN A 80 9.27 -12.33 -11.22
C ASN A 80 10.49 -11.80 -10.46
N PHE A 81 10.82 -12.44 -9.34
CA PHE A 81 11.85 -11.97 -8.42
C PHE A 81 12.75 -13.11 -7.93
N ALA A 82 14.00 -12.79 -7.63
CA ALA A 82 14.94 -13.67 -6.93
C ALA A 82 14.85 -13.50 -5.41
N LEU A 83 14.57 -12.28 -4.95
CA LEU A 83 14.40 -11.92 -3.54
C LEU A 83 13.24 -10.93 -3.41
N ALA A 84 12.45 -11.04 -2.35
CA ALA A 84 11.39 -10.09 -2.04
C ALA A 84 11.23 -9.90 -0.52
N ALA A 85 10.74 -8.72 -0.12
CA ALA A 85 10.43 -8.38 1.26
C ALA A 85 9.24 -7.42 1.34
N GLU A 86 8.62 -7.31 2.51
CA GLU A 86 7.46 -6.45 2.74
C GLU A 86 7.52 -5.76 4.10
N ASN A 87 7.10 -4.49 4.12
CA ASN A 87 6.83 -3.72 5.33
C ASN A 87 5.37 -3.23 5.32
N LEU A 88 4.70 -3.28 6.48
CA LEU A 88 3.34 -2.79 6.66
C LEU A 88 3.31 -1.72 7.76
N VAL A 89 2.45 -0.70 7.61
CA VAL A 89 2.09 0.21 8.71
C VAL A 89 0.69 0.75 8.47
N ALA A 90 -0.04 1.05 9.55
CA ALA A 90 -1.35 1.66 9.49
C ALA A 90 -1.48 2.79 10.52
N GLY A 91 -2.52 3.62 10.37
CA GLY A 91 -2.88 4.65 11.35
C GLY A 91 -2.27 6.04 11.11
N THR A 92 -1.53 6.25 10.02
CA THR A 92 -0.99 7.58 9.65
C THR A 92 -1.26 7.91 8.18
N ALA A 93 -1.67 9.14 7.89
CA ALA A 93 -1.71 9.66 6.51
C ALA A 93 -0.36 10.22 6.06
N ASP A 94 0.56 10.48 7.00
CA ASP A 94 1.84 11.10 6.71
C ASP A 94 2.87 10.03 6.31
N PRO A 95 3.36 10.05 5.06
CA PRO A 95 4.38 9.11 4.60
C PRO A 95 5.73 9.25 5.33
N ALA A 96 6.10 10.45 5.81
CA ALA A 96 7.32 10.61 6.60
C ALA A 96 7.20 9.87 7.94
N VAL A 97 6.00 9.87 8.53
CA VAL A 97 5.70 9.10 9.74
C VAL A 97 5.71 7.59 9.44
N ALA A 98 5.16 7.16 8.30
CA ALA A 98 5.22 5.75 7.88
C ALA A 98 6.66 5.25 7.75
N VAL A 99 7.51 6.00 7.05
CA VAL A 99 8.94 5.69 6.90
C VAL A 99 9.67 5.71 8.24
N ALA A 100 9.43 6.71 9.09
CA ALA A 100 10.02 6.76 10.42
C ALA A 100 9.60 5.55 11.29
N THR A 101 8.35 5.11 11.16
CA THR A 101 7.81 3.96 11.88
C THR A 101 8.52 2.68 11.44
N TRP A 102 8.67 2.44 10.14
CA TRP A 102 9.45 1.31 9.64
C TRP A 102 10.92 1.37 10.08
N MET A 103 11.55 2.54 10.00
CA MET A 103 12.95 2.69 10.42
C MET A 103 13.17 2.51 11.93
N SER A 104 12.14 2.70 12.75
CA SER A 104 12.22 2.49 14.20
C SER A 104 12.09 1.01 14.61
N SER A 105 11.63 0.14 13.71
CA SER A 105 11.48 -1.29 13.93
C SER A 105 12.64 -2.05 13.31
N ASP A 106 13.36 -2.86 14.09
CA ASP A 106 14.47 -3.67 13.55
C ASP A 106 14.00 -4.59 12.42
N ALA A 107 12.84 -5.22 12.56
CA ALA A 107 12.29 -6.13 11.55
C ALA A 107 11.95 -5.42 10.22
N HIS A 108 11.47 -4.18 10.25
CA HIS A 108 11.16 -3.42 9.03
C HIS A 108 12.41 -2.73 8.46
N ARG A 109 13.29 -2.25 9.35
CA ARG A 109 14.54 -1.57 9.00
C ARG A 109 15.50 -2.49 8.28
N VAL A 110 15.56 -3.78 8.61
CA VAL A 110 16.42 -4.72 7.88
C VAL A 110 16.04 -4.82 6.40
N ASN A 111 14.75 -4.71 6.06
CA ASN A 111 14.29 -4.70 4.67
C ASN A 111 14.74 -3.41 3.94
N ILE A 112 14.54 -2.25 4.56
CA ILE A 112 14.90 -0.94 3.97
C ILE A 112 16.42 -0.80 3.74
N LEU A 113 17.23 -1.43 4.59
CA LEU A 113 18.70 -1.32 4.55
C LEU A 113 19.39 -2.46 3.80
N ASN A 114 18.64 -3.42 3.24
CA ASN A 114 19.20 -4.56 2.54
C ASN A 114 19.64 -4.18 1.11
N CYS A 115 20.96 -4.14 0.87
CA CYS A 115 21.51 -3.82 -0.46
C CYS A 115 21.14 -4.85 -1.54
N ASP A 116 20.72 -6.06 -1.17
CA ASP A 116 20.34 -7.10 -2.13
C ASP A 116 18.95 -6.88 -2.71
N LEU A 117 18.18 -5.93 -2.17
CA LEU A 117 16.91 -5.45 -2.73
C LEU A 117 17.20 -4.25 -3.63
N THR A 118 16.76 -4.31 -4.89
CA THR A 118 17.09 -3.28 -5.90
C THR A 118 15.89 -2.46 -6.35
N GLU A 119 14.68 -2.95 -6.14
CA GLU A 119 13.43 -2.30 -6.54
C GLU A 119 12.43 -2.20 -5.40
N THR A 120 11.52 -1.24 -5.48
CA THR A 120 10.46 -1.05 -4.48
C THR A 120 9.14 -0.61 -5.12
N GLY A 121 8.05 -0.97 -4.45
CA GLY A 121 6.71 -0.46 -4.70
C GLY A 121 6.04 -0.03 -3.40
N LEU A 122 5.13 0.93 -3.49
CA LEU A 122 4.43 1.52 -2.36
C LEU A 122 2.93 1.58 -2.65
N GLY A 123 2.15 1.04 -1.72
CA GLY A 123 0.69 1.09 -1.70
C GLY A 123 0.22 1.94 -0.53
N PHE A 124 -0.76 2.80 -0.79
CA PHE A 124 -1.48 3.56 0.22
C PHE A 124 -2.98 3.46 -0.06
N TYR A 125 -3.75 3.06 0.95
CA TYR A 125 -5.20 3.01 0.88
C TYR A 125 -5.83 3.74 2.06
N THR A 126 -6.97 4.37 1.83
CA THR A 126 -7.74 5.09 2.86
C THR A 126 -9.16 4.55 2.90
N LEU A 127 -9.63 4.21 4.09
CA LEU A 127 -11.01 3.81 4.34
C LEU A 127 -11.63 4.73 5.39
N ASP A 128 -12.36 5.75 4.91
CA ASP A 128 -13.07 6.67 5.78
C ASP A 128 -14.32 6.02 6.38
N GLY A 129 -14.52 6.22 7.68
CA GLY A 129 -15.70 5.68 8.37
C GLY A 129 -15.68 4.17 8.54
N ASP A 130 -14.49 3.56 8.60
CA ASP A 130 -14.33 2.14 8.89
C ASP A 130 -14.98 1.76 10.23
N THR A 131 -15.86 0.76 10.20
CA THR A 131 -16.58 0.21 11.36
C THR A 131 -16.15 -1.22 11.71
N GLY A 132 -15.05 -1.70 11.11
CA GLY A 132 -14.46 -3.00 11.40
C GLY A 132 -13.86 -3.12 12.80
N ASN A 133 -13.36 -4.32 13.12
CA ASN A 133 -12.62 -4.56 14.36
C ASN A 133 -11.21 -3.97 14.28
N ILE A 134 -10.57 -4.07 13.11
CA ILE A 134 -9.34 -3.40 12.73
C ILE A 134 -9.74 -2.17 11.94
N ASN A 135 -9.71 -1.00 12.58
CA ASN A 135 -10.38 0.21 12.10
C ASN A 135 -9.42 1.37 11.84
N TYR A 136 -8.25 1.09 11.28
CA TYR A 136 -7.36 2.17 10.84
C TYR A 136 -7.97 2.89 9.65
N THR A 137 -7.80 4.21 9.58
CA THR A 137 -8.22 4.97 8.38
C THR A 137 -7.21 4.84 7.24
N TYR A 138 -5.94 4.60 7.58
CA TYR A 138 -4.82 4.69 6.65
C TYR A 138 -4.00 3.42 6.68
N TYR A 139 -3.76 2.82 5.51
CA TYR A 139 -3.00 1.58 5.35
C TYR A 139 -1.87 1.79 4.35
N TRP A 140 -0.67 1.37 4.72
CA TRP A 140 0.53 1.40 3.89
C TRP A 140 1.13 0.01 3.76
N THR A 141 1.51 -0.33 2.54
CA THR A 141 2.33 -1.49 2.22
C THR A 141 3.53 -1.02 1.42
N GLN A 142 4.73 -1.42 1.80
CA GLN A 142 5.94 -1.26 1.00
C GLN A 142 6.47 -2.63 0.62
N VAL A 143 6.59 -2.88 -0.68
CA VAL A 143 7.18 -4.10 -1.24
C VAL A 143 8.56 -3.77 -1.76
N PHE A 144 9.49 -4.70 -1.57
CA PHE A 144 10.82 -4.66 -2.14
C PHE A 144 11.06 -5.93 -2.95
N ALA A 145 11.79 -5.83 -4.04
CA ALA A 145 12.20 -7.01 -4.78
C ALA A 145 13.49 -6.79 -5.56
N THR A 146 14.10 -7.90 -5.94
CA THR A 146 15.18 -7.94 -6.93
C THR A 146 14.73 -8.85 -8.07
N PRO A 147 14.80 -8.38 -9.32
CA PRO A 147 14.31 -9.13 -10.47
C PRO A 147 15.10 -10.44 -10.63
N GLN A 148 14.42 -11.47 -11.14
CA GLN A 148 15.02 -12.77 -11.47
C GLN A 148 15.78 -12.73 -12.79
#